data_AF-A0A183HP12-F1
#
_entry.id   AF-A0A183HP12-F1
#
_cell.length_a   1.000
_cell.length_b   1.000
_cell.length_c   1.000
_cell.angle_alpha   90.00
_cell.angle_beta   90.00
_cell.angle_gamma   90.00
#
_symmetry.space_group_name_H-M   'P 1'
#
loop_
_entity.id
_entity.type
_entity.pdbx_description
1 polymer ?
#
loop_
_entity_poly.entity_id
_entity_poly.type
_entity_poly.pdbx_seq_one_letter_code
_entity_poly.pdbx_strand_id
1 'polypeptide(L)'
;MFKIVLRDRIRDGYTPTNAPSRYEMNVLREFWNATGDPMVTAVLLTAKDNGSMLRDDYLNEVESLDKYLTSNHSVMYDNQPVFYEDFCSPYCRMNIALRLFKVNIYQSSMITLVLLLIINLLSFITNV
;
A
#
# COMPACT_ATOMS: atom_id res chain seq x y z
N MET A 1 -39.99 11.93 27.66
CA MET A 1 -39.25 10.88 26.92
C MET A 1 -37.99 11.54 26.37
N PHE A 2 -36.79 11.10 26.78
CA PHE A 2 -35.52 11.68 26.31
C PHE A 2 -35.12 11.05 24.98
N LYS A 3 -34.81 11.90 23.97
CA LYS A 3 -34.32 11.45 22.67
C LYS A 3 -32.79 11.43 22.71
N ILE A 4 -32.23 10.25 22.94
CA ILE A 4 -30.77 10.04 22.87
C ILE A 4 -30.39 9.90 21.38
N VAL A 5 -29.43 10.70 20.93
CA VAL A 5 -28.85 10.61 19.57
C VAL A 5 -27.39 10.18 19.73
N LEU A 6 -27.09 8.94 19.34
CA LEU A 6 -25.73 8.41 19.36
C LEU A 6 -24.94 8.97 18.18
N ARG A 7 -23.72 9.44 18.45
CA ARG A 7 -22.76 9.90 17.43
C ARG A 7 -21.46 9.15 17.64
N ASP A 8 -21.08 8.33 16.66
CA ASP A 8 -19.91 7.43 16.74
C ASP A 8 -18.70 7.95 15.94
N ARG A 9 -18.82 9.12 15.33
CA ARG A 9 -17.69 9.73 14.62
C ARG A 9 -16.70 10.29 15.64
N ILE A 10 -15.55 9.63 15.78
CA ILE A 10 -14.46 10.03 16.68
C ILE A 10 -14.17 11.53 16.59
N ARG A 11 -14.07 12.08 15.37
CA ARG A 11 -13.79 13.51 15.12
C ARG A 11 -14.82 14.45 15.76
N ASP A 12 -16.08 14.04 15.83
CA ASP A 12 -17.15 14.85 16.41
C ASP A 12 -17.09 14.91 17.94
N GLY A 13 -16.40 13.96 18.59
CA GLY A 13 -16.15 13.97 20.03
C GLY A 13 -14.94 14.81 20.45
N TYR A 14 -13.92 14.94 19.60
CA TYR A 14 -12.63 15.55 19.95
C TYR A 14 -12.30 16.86 19.21
N THR A 15 -13.10 17.27 18.22
CA THR A 15 -12.86 18.50 17.45
C THR A 15 -14.09 19.40 17.46
N PRO A 16 -13.98 20.66 17.94
CA PRO A 16 -15.09 21.61 17.90
C PRO A 16 -15.70 21.75 16.51
N THR A 17 -17.02 21.96 16.44
CA THR A 17 -17.75 22.05 15.18
C THR A 17 -17.37 23.26 14.33
N ASN A 18 -16.78 24.29 14.95
CA ASN A 18 -16.31 25.52 14.31
C ASN A 18 -14.78 25.58 14.15
N ALA A 19 -14.07 24.47 14.37
CA ALA A 19 -12.62 24.45 14.23
C ALA A 19 -12.19 24.70 12.76
N PRO A 20 -11.11 25.45 12.50
CA PRO A 20 -10.61 25.68 11.13
C PRO A 20 -10.32 24.39 10.35
N SER A 21 -9.88 23.33 11.02
CA SER A 21 -9.64 22.01 10.42
C SER A 21 -10.90 21.37 9.82
N ARG A 22 -12.10 21.78 10.23
CA ARG A 22 -13.36 21.37 9.59
C ARG A 22 -13.54 22.03 8.23
N TYR A 23 -13.19 23.30 8.10
CA TYR A 23 -13.21 24.00 6.82
C TYR A 23 -12.19 23.38 5.85
N GLU A 24 -10.96 23.14 6.30
CA GLU A 24 -9.92 22.48 5.49
C GLU A 24 -10.38 21.10 4.98
N MET A 25 -11.02 20.30 5.85
CA MET A 25 -11.56 18.99 5.47
C MET A 25 -12.69 19.11 4.44
N ASN A 26 -13.58 20.09 4.57
CA ASN A 26 -14.66 20.31 3.60
C ASN A 26 -14.10 20.70 2.23
N VAL A 27 -13.15 21.63 2.19
CA VAL A 27 -12.46 22.03 0.96
C VAL A 27 -11.75 20.83 0.31
N LEU A 28 -11.07 20.00 1.10
CA LEU A 28 -10.39 18.81 0.61
C LEU A 28 -11.38 17.80 -0.01
N ARG A 29 -12.53 17.59 0.63
CA ARG A 29 -13.59 16.71 0.13
C ARG A 29 -14.20 17.23 -1.17
N GLU A 30 -14.47 18.52 -1.25
CA GLU A 30 -14.96 19.17 -2.47
C GLU A 30 -13.95 19.02 -3.61
N PHE A 31 -12.67 19.27 -3.33
CA PHE A 31 -11.59 19.13 -4.30
C PHE A 31 -11.46 17.69 -4.85
N TRP A 32 -11.60 16.69 -4.00
CA TRP A 32 -11.56 15.28 -4.41
C TRP A 32 -12.90 14.71 -4.87
N ASN A 33 -13.97 15.50 -4.86
CA ASN A 33 -15.34 15.03 -5.08
C ASN A 33 -15.68 13.79 -4.22
N ALA A 34 -15.25 13.82 -2.95
CA ALA A 34 -15.37 12.70 -2.03
C ALA A 34 -16.66 12.79 -1.20
N THR A 35 -17.39 11.67 -1.13
CA THR A 35 -18.61 11.54 -0.32
C THR A 35 -18.33 11.44 1.18
N GLY A 36 -17.11 11.07 1.55
CA GLY A 36 -16.67 10.88 2.92
C GLY A 36 -15.33 11.54 3.23
N ASP A 37 -14.93 11.45 4.50
CA ASP A 37 -13.59 11.85 4.89
C ASP A 37 -12.57 10.84 4.33
N PRO A 38 -11.42 11.31 3.82
CA PRO A 38 -10.39 10.42 3.31
C PRO A 38 -9.90 9.50 4.43
N MET A 39 -9.97 8.19 4.18
CA MET A 39 -9.50 7.18 5.12
C MET A 39 -8.48 6.29 4.41
N VAL A 40 -7.33 6.11 5.04
CA VAL A 40 -6.26 5.26 4.53
C VAL A 40 -6.22 4.00 5.38
N THR A 41 -6.29 2.84 4.73
CA THR A 41 -6.08 1.54 5.36
C THR A 41 -4.60 1.17 5.23
N ALA A 42 -3.94 0.89 6.36
CA ALA A 42 -2.55 0.46 6.37
C ALA A 42 -2.45 -1.00 6.85
N VAL A 43 -1.67 -1.80 6.13
CA VAL A 43 -1.31 -3.17 6.52
C VAL A 43 0.17 -3.17 6.85
N LEU A 44 0.51 -3.51 8.10
CA LEU A 44 1.88 -3.63 8.57
C LEU A 44 2.29 -5.09 8.58
N LEU A 45 3.42 -5.40 7.95
CA LEU A 45 3.91 -6.76 7.77
C LEU A 45 5.21 -6.96 8.55
N THR A 46 5.35 -8.12 9.19
CA THR A 46 6.57 -8.54 9.89
C THR A 46 7.02 -9.89 9.37
N ALA A 47 8.33 -10.15 9.42
CA ALA A 47 8.87 -11.40 8.96
C ALA A 47 8.53 -12.53 9.95
N LYS A 48 8.10 -13.68 9.44
CA LYS A 48 7.72 -14.86 10.25
C LYS A 48 8.88 -15.39 11.10
N ASP A 49 10.10 -15.18 10.62
CA ASP A 49 11.36 -15.60 11.24
C ASP A 49 12.04 -14.48 12.05
N ASN A 50 11.35 -13.35 12.29
CA ASN A 50 11.90 -12.14 12.92
C ASN A 50 13.14 -11.56 12.20
N GLY A 51 13.42 -11.96 10.97
CA GLY A 51 14.49 -11.43 10.15
C GLY A 51 14.08 -10.22 9.31
N SER A 52 14.84 -9.94 8.25
CA SER A 52 14.59 -8.80 7.37
C SER A 52 13.45 -9.08 6.37
N MET A 53 12.50 -8.16 6.25
CA MET A 53 11.45 -8.20 5.21
C MET A 53 11.98 -7.93 3.79
N LEU A 54 13.24 -7.50 3.64
CA LEU A 54 13.83 -7.10 2.35
C LEU A 54 14.36 -8.28 1.51
N ARG A 55 14.22 -9.51 1.99
CA ARG A 55 14.61 -10.71 1.25
C ARG A 55 13.62 -10.98 0.12
N ASP A 56 14.11 -11.53 -0.98
CA ASP A 56 13.33 -11.74 -2.20
C ASP A 56 12.03 -12.52 -1.98
N ASP A 57 12.07 -13.62 -1.23
CA ASP A 57 10.87 -14.44 -0.96
C ASP A 57 9.78 -13.66 -0.22
N TYR A 58 10.17 -12.80 0.71
CA TYR A 58 9.23 -11.97 1.47
C TYR A 58 8.71 -10.83 0.61
N LEU A 59 9.55 -10.15 -0.18
CA LEU A 59 9.10 -9.13 -1.14
C LEU A 59 8.17 -9.70 -2.21
N ASN A 60 8.35 -10.97 -2.60
CA ASN A 60 7.42 -11.70 -3.46
C ASN A 60 6.08 -11.95 -2.75
N GLU A 61 6.09 -12.37 -1.49
CA GLU A 61 4.87 -12.56 -0.70
C GLU A 61 4.10 -11.23 -0.51
N VAL A 62 4.81 -10.13 -0.23
CA VAL A 62 4.19 -8.80 -0.10
C VAL A 62 3.53 -8.35 -1.40
N GLU A 63 4.20 -8.50 -2.55
CA GLU A 63 3.60 -8.13 -3.84
C GLU A 63 2.37 -9.00 -4.17
N SER A 64 2.42 -10.29 -3.86
CA SER A 64 1.27 -11.19 -4.04
C SER A 64 0.08 -10.76 -3.17
N LEU A 65 0.34 -10.38 -1.92
CA LEU A 65 -0.67 -9.88 -1.00
C LEU A 65 -1.25 -8.53 -1.46
N ASP A 66 -0.41 -7.58 -1.88
CA ASP A 66 -0.84 -6.29 -2.46
C ASP A 66 -1.80 -6.55 -3.62
N LYS A 67 -1.38 -7.36 -4.60
CA LYS A 67 -2.20 -7.71 -5.76
C LYS A 67 -3.51 -8.38 -5.37
N TYR A 68 -3.49 -9.29 -4.39
CA TYR A 68 -4.69 -9.94 -3.91
C TYR A 68 -5.69 -8.91 -3.37
N LEU A 69 -5.25 -8.05 -2.44
CA LEU A 69 -6.10 -7.06 -1.79
C LEU A 69 -6.61 -6.00 -2.75
N THR A 70 -5.80 -5.56 -3.72
CA THR A 70 -6.17 -4.48 -4.62
C THR A 70 -6.95 -4.93 -5.86
N SER A 71 -6.79 -6.17 -6.29
CA SER A 71 -7.30 -6.60 -7.61
C SER A 71 -8.04 -7.93 -7.62
N ASN A 72 -7.75 -8.86 -6.70
CA ASN A 72 -8.37 -10.20 -6.72
C ASN A 72 -9.40 -10.42 -5.59
N HIS A 73 -9.49 -9.48 -4.65
CA HIS A 73 -10.43 -9.54 -3.54
C HIS A 73 -11.64 -8.66 -3.83
N SER A 74 -12.83 -9.25 -3.69
CA SER A 74 -14.10 -8.54 -3.78
C SER A 74 -14.98 -8.85 -2.58
N VAL A 75 -15.87 -7.91 -2.28
CA VAL A 75 -16.90 -8.04 -1.26
C VAL A 75 -18.26 -7.85 -1.92
N MET A 76 -19.26 -8.62 -1.50
CA MET A 76 -20.62 -8.45 -1.99
C MET A 76 -21.29 -7.25 -1.32
N TYR A 77 -21.70 -6.26 -2.11
CA TYR A 77 -22.47 -5.10 -1.69
C TYR A 77 -23.65 -4.93 -2.65
N ASP A 78 -24.88 -4.89 -2.13
CA ASP A 78 -26.12 -4.81 -2.93
C ASP A 78 -26.18 -5.85 -4.07
N ASN A 79 -25.84 -7.10 -3.76
CA ASN A 79 -25.78 -8.23 -4.71
C ASN A 79 -24.79 -8.05 -5.87
N GLN A 80 -23.88 -7.07 -5.80
CA GLN A 80 -22.81 -6.86 -6.76
C GLN A 80 -21.45 -7.07 -6.09
N PRO A 81 -20.48 -7.69 -6.78
CA PRO A 81 -19.11 -7.72 -6.31
C PRO A 81 -18.51 -6.32 -6.43
N VAL A 82 -17.97 -5.80 -5.33
CA VAL A 82 -17.23 -4.54 -5.27
C VAL A 82 -15.77 -4.84 -5.00
N PHE A 83 -14.90 -4.27 -5.81
CA PHE A 83 -13.45 -4.39 -5.75
C PHE A 83 -12.85 -3.11 -5.15
N TYR A 84 -11.61 -3.21 -4.67
CA TYR A 84 -10.87 -2.04 -4.18
C TYR A 84 -10.81 -0.91 -5.21
N GLU A 85 -10.67 -1.24 -6.50
CA GLU A 85 -10.60 -0.25 -7.59
C GLU A 85 -11.87 0.61 -7.73
N ASP A 86 -13.01 0.13 -7.26
CA ASP A 86 -14.29 0.86 -7.36
C ASP A 86 -14.36 2.06 -6.40
N PHE A 87 -13.56 2.05 -5.32
CA PHE A 87 -13.65 3.07 -4.25
C PHE A 87 -12.29 3.56 -3.72
N CYS A 88 -11.16 3.11 -4.27
CA CYS A 88 -9.84 3.47 -3.77
C CYS A 88 -9.41 4.92 -4.03
N SER A 89 -10.12 5.68 -4.86
CA SER A 89 -9.71 7.04 -5.26
C SER A 89 -9.64 7.97 -4.04
N PRO A 90 -8.55 8.75 -3.87
CA PRO A 90 -7.42 8.98 -4.79
C PRO A 90 -6.19 8.06 -4.58
N TYR A 91 -6.29 7.06 -3.72
CA TYR A 91 -5.17 6.27 -3.19
C TYR A 91 -4.90 4.94 -3.93
N CYS A 92 -5.51 4.72 -5.10
CA CYS A 92 -5.41 3.47 -5.85
C CYS A 92 -3.97 3.03 -6.17
N ARG A 93 -3.01 3.96 -6.22
CA ARG A 93 -1.60 3.71 -6.58
C ARG A 93 -0.61 3.99 -5.45
N MET A 94 -1.05 4.03 -4.20
CA MET A 94 -0.17 4.33 -3.06
C MET A 94 1.03 3.39 -2.94
N ASN A 95 0.87 2.12 -3.32
CA ASN A 95 1.93 1.10 -3.20
C ASN A 95 2.90 1.06 -4.39
N ILE A 96 2.88 2.05 -5.30
CA ILE A 96 3.81 2.08 -6.44
C ILE A 96 5.29 2.09 -6.01
N ALA A 97 5.60 2.74 -4.89
CA ALA A 97 6.96 2.81 -4.35
C ALA A 97 7.51 1.43 -3.99
N LEU A 98 6.68 0.52 -3.47
CA LEU A 98 7.08 -0.84 -3.15
C LEU A 98 7.48 -1.61 -4.42
N ARG A 99 6.70 -1.48 -5.50
CA ARG A 99 7.00 -2.12 -6.78
C ARG A 99 8.30 -1.60 -7.38
N LEU A 100 8.49 -0.27 -7.36
CA LEU A 100 9.73 0.34 -7.83
C LEU A 100 10.94 -0.12 -7.00
N PHE A 101 10.81 -0.16 -5.68
CA PHE A 101 11.88 -0.61 -4.79
C PHE A 101 12.30 -2.06 -5.08
N LYS A 102 11.32 -2.96 -5.22
CA LYS A 102 11.55 -4.37 -5.55
C LYS A 102 12.29 -4.54 -6.89
N VAL A 103 11.88 -3.84 -7.94
CA VAL A 103 12.56 -3.87 -9.26
C VAL A 103 14.02 -3.43 -9.15
N ASN A 104 14.31 -2.38 -8.38
CA ASN A 104 15.67 -1.88 -8.21
C ASN A 104 16.57 -2.85 -7.42
N ILE A 105 16.04 -3.58 -6.44
CA ILE A 105 16.78 -4.64 -5.72
C ILE A 105 17.18 -5.76 -6.69
N TYR A 106 16.26 -6.22 -7.53
CA TYR A 106 16.58 -7.27 -8.50
C TYR A 106 17.60 -6.82 -9.53
N GLN A 107 17.48 -5.58 -10.03
CA GLN A 107 18.42 -5.05 -11.00
C GLN A 107 19.84 -4.96 -10.41
N SER A 108 19.95 -4.51 -9.16
CA SER A 108 21.24 -4.48 -8.45
C SER A 108 21.82 -5.88 -8.26
N SER A 109 21.00 -6.84 -7.83
CA SER A 109 21.42 -8.23 -7.60
C SER A 109 21.85 -8.93 -8.89
N MET A 110 21.13 -8.69 -10.00
CA MET A 110 21.45 -9.25 -11.31
C MET A 110 22.74 -8.68 -11.88
N ILE A 111 23.00 -7.38 -11.70
CA ILE A 111 24.27 -6.75 -12.10
C ILE A 111 25.44 -7.38 -11.34
N THR A 112 25.31 -7.59 -10.02
CA THR A 112 26.35 -8.26 -9.22
C THR A 112 26.61 -9.69 -9.70
N LEU A 113 25.56 -10.45 -10.02
CA LEU A 113 25.71 -11.81 -10.52
C LEU A 113 26.39 -11.86 -11.90
N VAL A 114 26.02 -10.96 -12.82
CA VAL A 114 26.67 -10.85 -14.14
C VAL A 114 28.14 -10.46 -13.99
N LEU A 115 28.47 -9.50 -13.13
CA LEU A 115 29.86 -9.11 -12.83
C LEU A 115 30.66 -10.29 -12.28
N LEU A 116 30.11 -11.04 -11.32
CA LEU A 116 30.75 -12.26 -10.77
C LEU A 116 30.98 -13.32 -11.85
N LEU A 117 30.00 -13.55 -12.73
CA LEU A 117 30.14 -14.48 -13.86
C LEU A 117 31.25 -14.04 -14.81
N ILE A 118 31.31 -12.75 -15.18
CA ILE A 118 32.35 -12.21 -16.05
C ILE A 118 33.74 -12.36 -15.41
N ILE A 119 33.89 -12.05 -14.12
CA ILE A 119 35.16 -12.20 -13.38
C ILE A 119 35.59 -13.67 -13.32
N ASN A 120 34.67 -14.58 -13.04
CA ASN A 120 34.96 -16.03 -13.02
C ASN A 120 35.32 -16.57 -14.41
N LEU A 121 34.68 -16.06 -15.47
CA LEU A 121 34.99 -16.45 -16.84
C LEU A 121 36.37 -15.93 -17.27
N LEU A 122 36.70 -14.68 -16.95
CA LEU A 122 38.02 -14.08 -17.24
C LEU A 122 39.15 -14.79 -16.48
N SER A 123 38.92 -15.15 -15.21
CA SER A 123 39.90 -15.90 -14.42
C SER A 123 40.09 -17.34 -14.93
N PHE A 124 39.05 -17.97 -15.48
CA PHE A 124 39.17 -19.26 -16.16
C PHE A 124 39.97 -19.15 -17.46
N ILE A 125 39.71 -18.12 -18.28
CA ILE A 125 40.43 -17.89 -19.56
C ILE A 125 41.91 -17.53 -19.34
N THR A 126 42.24 -16.85 -18.25
CA THR A 126 43.61 -16.40 -17.95
C THR A 126 44.48 -17.42 -17.22
N ASN A 127 43.91 -18.51 -16.70
CA ASN A 127 44.63 -19.63 -16.07
C ASN A 127 44.78 -20.86 -16.98
N VAL A 128 44.48 -20.72 -18.28
CA VAL A 128 44.80 -21.69 -19.35
C VAL A 128 45.85 -21.06 -20.26
#